data_AF-A0A960SXJ0-F1
#
_entry.id   AF-A0A960SXJ0-F1
#
_cell.length_a   1.000
_cell.length_b   1.000
_cell.length_c   1.000
_cell.angle_alpha   90.00
_cell.angle_beta   90.00
_cell.angle_gamma   90.00
#
_symmetry.space_group_name_H-M   'P 1'
#
loop_
_entity.id
_entity.type
_entity.pdbx_description
1 polymer ?
#
loop_
_entity_poly.entity_id
_entity_poly.type
_entity_poly.pdbx_seq_one_letter_code
_entity_poly.pdbx_strand_id
1 'polypeptide(L)'
;HQEIADDWREFVVPDLDLSFSSQLNVVAEAITRARDEANKGPGTLWIRRDDAYDWYGALNQARLAIEECHHFGPGESVDPLSLEPGARQAFLRSQFYCALQSLLLENGMG
;
A
#
# COMPACT_ATOMS: atom_id res chain seq x y z
N HIS A 1 -7.29 -22.10 -21.77
CA HIS A 1 -7.95 -20.97 -21.08
C HIS A 1 -8.61 -21.39 -19.77
N GLN A 2 -9.36 -22.49 -19.72
CA GLN A 2 -9.99 -22.99 -18.49
C GLN A 2 -8.95 -23.51 -17.47
N GLU A 3 -8.02 -24.38 -17.89
CA GLU A 3 -6.96 -24.92 -17.00
C GLU A 3 -6.08 -23.82 -16.37
N ILE A 4 -5.71 -22.80 -17.14
CA ILE A 4 -4.96 -21.64 -16.61
C ILE A 4 -5.79 -20.89 -15.56
N ALA A 5 -7.09 -20.71 -15.78
CA ALA A 5 -7.95 -20.03 -14.81
C ALA A 5 -8.12 -20.86 -13.52
N ASP A 6 -8.13 -22.18 -13.64
CA ASP A 6 -8.28 -23.09 -12.50
C ASP A 6 -6.95 -23.18 -11.71
N ASP A 7 -5.80 -23.27 -12.37
CA ASP A 7 -4.47 -23.18 -11.73
C ASP A 7 -4.27 -21.85 -10.99
N TRP A 8 -4.71 -20.74 -11.59
CA TRP A 8 -4.65 -19.42 -10.96
C TRP A 8 -5.49 -19.34 -9.68
N ARG A 9 -6.68 -19.93 -9.68
CA ARG A 9 -7.54 -19.97 -8.49
C ARG A 9 -7.00 -20.90 -7.42
N GLU A 10 -6.40 -22.02 -7.82
CA GLU A 10 -5.92 -23.04 -6.88
C GLU A 10 -4.61 -22.64 -6.20
N PHE A 11 -3.70 -21.97 -6.91
CA PHE A 11 -2.35 -21.70 -6.39
C PHE A 11 -2.03 -20.21 -6.28
N VAL A 12 -2.35 -19.39 -7.29
CA VAL A 12 -1.88 -18.00 -7.33
C VAL A 12 -2.68 -17.10 -6.38
N VAL A 13 -4.01 -17.20 -6.38
CA VAL A 13 -4.87 -16.39 -5.51
C VAL A 13 -4.58 -16.63 -4.03
N PRO A 14 -4.52 -17.89 -3.54
CA PRO A 14 -4.21 -18.15 -2.13
C PRO A 14 -2.83 -17.64 -1.70
N ASP A 15 -1.80 -17.81 -2.55
CA ASP A 15 -0.45 -17.34 -2.25
C ASP A 15 -0.39 -15.81 -2.14
N LEU A 16 -1.09 -15.10 -3.03
CA LEU A 16 -1.21 -13.64 -2.98
C LEU A 16 -1.96 -13.19 -1.72
N ASP A 17 -3.07 -13.83 -1.39
CA ASP A 17 -3.86 -13.50 -0.19
C ASP A 17 -3.03 -13.69 1.10
N LEU A 18 -2.27 -14.78 1.18
CA LEU A 18 -1.36 -15.04 2.31
C LEU A 18 -0.26 -13.98 2.40
N SER A 19 0.38 -13.68 1.27
CA SER A 19 1.43 -12.67 1.19
C SER A 19 0.91 -11.29 1.61
N PHE A 20 -0.23 -10.85 1.07
CA PHE A 20 -0.81 -9.55 1.41
C PHE A 20 -1.26 -9.48 2.86
N SER A 21 -1.87 -10.54 3.39
CA SER A 21 -2.26 -10.60 4.79
C SER A 21 -1.04 -10.46 5.71
N SER A 22 0.08 -11.12 5.36
CA SER A 22 1.34 -11.00 6.10
C SER A 22 1.87 -9.57 6.08
N GLN A 23 1.91 -8.93 4.91
CA GLN A 23 2.38 -7.55 4.75
C GLN A 23 1.54 -6.55 5.57
N LEU A 24 0.21 -6.72 5.57
CA LEU A 24 -0.69 -5.89 6.36
C LEU A 24 -0.46 -6.07 7.86
N ASN A 25 -0.17 -7.29 8.32
CA ASN A 25 0.13 -7.53 9.73
C ASN A 25 1.40 -6.80 10.17
N VAL A 26 2.48 -6.81 9.37
CA VAL A 26 3.72 -6.07 9.66
C VAL A 26 3.45 -4.57 9.84
N VAL A 27 2.69 -3.96 8.93
CA VAL A 27 2.32 -2.55 9.02
C VAL A 27 1.44 -2.27 10.24
N ALA A 28 0.45 -3.13 10.51
CA ALA A 28 -0.45 -2.97 11.65
C ALA A 28 0.27 -3.07 13.00
N GLU A 29 1.22 -3.99 13.12
CA GLU A 29 2.06 -4.14 14.32
C GLU A 29 2.96 -2.92 14.54
N ALA A 30 3.58 -2.40 13.48
CA ALA A 30 4.41 -1.20 13.55
C ALA A 30 3.60 0.03 13.99
N ILE A 31 2.39 0.22 13.45
CA ILE A 31 1.47 1.30 13.85
C ILE A 31 1.03 1.12 15.31
N THR A 32 0.69 -0.11 15.71
CA THR A 32 0.27 -0.42 17.08
C THR A 32 1.39 -0.10 18.07
N ARG A 33 2.62 -0.54 17.78
CA ARG A 33 3.80 -0.24 18.59
C ARG A 33 4.05 1.27 18.70
N ALA A 34 4.01 1.98 17.57
CA ALA A 34 4.19 3.44 17.56
C ALA A 34 3.14 4.15 18.43
N ARG A 35 1.88 3.69 18.41
CA ARG A 35 0.79 4.22 19.25
C ARG A 35 1.02 3.91 20.73
N ASP A 36 1.49 2.71 21.07
CA ASP A 36 1.73 2.32 22.44
C ASP A 36 2.93 3.08 23.04
N GLU A 37 3.98 3.31 22.25
CA GLU A 37 5.15 4.11 22.63
C GLU A 37 4.82 5.60 22.78
N ALA A 38 3.79 6.09 22.06
CA ALA A 38 3.43 7.50 22.01
C ALA A 38 3.11 8.09 23.40
N ASN A 39 2.57 7.32 24.35
CA ASN A 39 2.29 7.75 25.72
C ASN A 39 1.66 9.18 25.82
N LYS A 40 0.66 9.47 24.98
CA LYS A 40 -0.05 10.76 24.81
C LYS A 40 0.71 11.87 24.03
N GLY A 41 1.94 11.62 23.58
CA GLY A 41 2.68 12.42 22.61
C GLY A 41 2.56 11.88 21.17
N PRO A 42 3.37 12.38 20.23
CA PRO A 42 3.47 11.79 18.90
C PRO A 42 4.27 10.47 18.98
N GLY A 43 3.69 9.38 18.52
CA GLY A 43 4.41 8.11 18.30
C GLY A 43 5.34 8.21 17.09
N THR A 44 6.42 7.43 17.10
CA THR A 44 7.35 7.35 15.97
C THR A 44 7.13 6.06 15.21
N LEU A 45 6.95 6.16 13.89
CA LEU A 45 6.86 5.00 13.01
C LEU A 45 8.24 4.74 12.38
N TRP A 46 8.76 3.54 12.58
CA TRP A 46 10.04 3.10 12.00
C TRP A 46 9.77 2.06 10.93
N ILE A 47 10.25 2.31 9.70
CA ILE A 47 10.33 1.29 8.65
C ILE A 47 11.77 0.80 8.62
N ARG A 48 11.99 -0.44 9.07
CA ARG A 48 13.33 -1.05 9.03
C ARG A 48 13.60 -1.59 7.64
N ARG A 49 14.88 -1.73 7.29
CA ARG A 49 15.30 -2.30 6.02
C ARG A 49 14.72 -3.70 5.80
N ASP A 50 14.74 -4.54 6.85
CA ASP A 50 14.23 -5.90 6.77
C ASP A 50 12.72 -5.97 6.48
N ASP A 51 11.97 -4.93 6.86
CA ASP A 51 10.52 -4.82 6.64
C ASP A 51 10.19 -4.06 5.34
N ALA A 52 11.18 -3.55 4.60
CA ALA A 52 10.95 -2.61 3.49
C ALA A 52 10.11 -3.22 2.37
N TYR A 53 10.29 -4.51 2.08
CA TYR A 53 9.48 -5.25 1.10
C TYR A 53 8.02 -5.36 1.53
N ASP A 54 7.77 -5.61 2.81
CA ASP A 54 6.40 -5.73 3.34
C ASP A 54 5.67 -4.39 3.29
N TRP A 55 6.36 -3.31 3.67
CA TRP A 55 5.84 -1.96 3.56
C TRP A 55 5.58 -1.56 2.11
N TYR A 56 6.49 -1.87 1.19
CA TYR A 56 6.31 -1.59 -0.22
C TYR A 56 5.07 -2.29 -0.78
N GLY A 57 4.91 -3.58 -0.48
CA GLY A 57 3.77 -4.39 -0.92
C GLY A 57 2.44 -3.89 -0.37
N ALA A 58 2.36 -3.64 0.94
CA ALA A 58 1.15 -3.13 1.57
C ALA A 58 0.73 -1.75 1.02
N LEU A 59 1.68 -0.82 0.86
CA LEU A 59 1.42 0.49 0.27
C LEU A 59 0.99 0.36 -1.19
N ASN A 60 1.55 -0.58 -1.95
CA ASN A 60 1.15 -0.83 -3.33
C ASN A 60 -0.31 -1.26 -3.42
N GLN A 61 -0.72 -2.22 -2.58
CA GLN A 61 -2.09 -2.72 -2.59
C GLN A 61 -3.08 -1.64 -2.16
N ALA A 62 -2.75 -0.86 -1.13
CA ALA A 62 -3.57 0.28 -0.72
C ALA A 62 -3.72 1.31 -1.85
N ARG A 63 -2.63 1.61 -2.57
CA ARG A 63 -2.64 2.51 -3.73
C ARG A 63 -3.52 1.97 -4.86
N LEU A 64 -3.34 0.72 -5.26
CA LEU A 64 -4.12 0.09 -6.33
C LEU A 64 -5.61 0.03 -5.99
N ALA A 65 -5.97 -0.27 -4.75
CA ALA A 65 -7.37 -0.28 -4.30
C ALA A 65 -8.00 1.12 -4.38
N ILE A 66 -7.26 2.17 -4.00
CA ILE A 66 -7.73 3.56 -4.12
C ILE A 66 -7.90 3.94 -5.59
N GLU A 67 -6.91 3.62 -6.43
CA GLU A 67 -6.92 3.90 -7.85
C GLU A 67 -8.10 3.23 -8.54
N GLU A 68 -8.37 1.95 -8.25
CA GLU A 68 -9.52 1.22 -8.80
C GLU A 68 -10.86 1.84 -8.36
N CYS A 69 -11.02 2.16 -7.07
CA CYS A 69 -12.26 2.74 -6.54
C CYS A 69 -12.61 4.12 -7.14
N HIS A 70 -11.60 4.86 -7.57
CA HIS A 70 -11.75 6.23 -8.07
C HIS A 70 -11.38 6.38 -9.55
N HIS A 71 -11.06 5.27 -10.21
CA HIS A 71 -10.61 5.18 -11.61
C HIS A 71 -9.37 5.99 -11.94
N PHE A 72 -8.49 6.25 -10.97
CA PHE A 72 -7.21 6.91 -11.26
C PHE A 72 -6.25 5.92 -11.94
N GLY A 73 -5.47 6.36 -12.93
CA GLY A 73 -4.52 5.48 -13.59
C GLY A 73 -3.44 6.18 -14.43
N PRO A 74 -2.41 5.44 -14.89
CA PRO A 74 -1.26 6.01 -15.61
C PRO A 74 -1.60 6.66 -16.96
N GLY A 75 -2.82 6.46 -17.47
CA GLY A 75 -3.33 7.14 -18.67
C GLY A 75 -4.12 8.42 -18.38
N GLU A 76 -4.35 8.76 -17.11
CA GLU A 76 -5.21 9.87 -16.71
C GLU A 76 -4.39 11.08 -16.26
N SER A 77 -4.57 12.22 -16.93
CA SER A 77 -4.10 13.51 -16.43
C SER A 77 -5.15 14.07 -15.46
N VAL A 78 -5.01 13.75 -14.19
CA VAL A 78 -5.92 14.20 -13.14
C VAL A 78 -5.50 15.57 -12.60
N ASP A 79 -6.37 16.59 -12.73
CA ASP A 79 -6.23 17.85 -12.00
C ASP A 79 -6.88 17.74 -10.61
N PRO A 80 -6.12 17.71 -9.51
CA PRO A 80 -6.68 17.55 -8.16
C PRO A 80 -7.66 18.65 -7.77
N LEU A 81 -7.51 19.86 -8.32
CA LEU A 81 -8.39 21.00 -8.01
C LEU A 81 -9.77 20.85 -8.64
N SER A 82 -9.88 20.07 -9.71
CA SER A 82 -11.13 19.75 -10.40
C SER A 82 -11.92 18.61 -9.71
N LEU A 83 -11.30 17.85 -8.82
CA LEU A 83 -11.94 16.72 -8.13
C LEU A 83 -12.82 17.17 -6.97
N GLU A 84 -13.94 16.45 -6.78
CA GLU A 84 -14.74 16.50 -5.54
C GLU A 84 -13.88 16.18 -4.31
N PRO A 85 -14.19 16.71 -3.12
CA PRO A 85 -13.32 16.61 -1.93
C PRO A 85 -12.88 15.18 -1.57
N GLY A 86 -13.79 14.20 -1.67
CA GLY A 86 -13.47 12.80 -1.38
C GLY A 86 -12.49 12.19 -2.38
N ALA A 87 -12.74 12.38 -3.68
CA ALA A 87 -11.86 11.91 -4.74
C ALA A 87 -10.49 12.60 -4.69
N ARG A 88 -10.46 13.90 -4.35
CA ARG A 88 -9.22 14.65 -4.14
C ARG A 88 -8.38 14.07 -3.02
N GLN A 89 -8.99 13.76 -1.88
CA GLN A 89 -8.28 13.13 -0.76
C GLN A 89 -7.76 11.75 -1.12
N ALA A 90 -8.56 10.96 -1.84
CA ALA A 90 -8.15 9.65 -2.34
C ALA A 90 -6.94 9.77 -3.29
N PHE A 91 -6.98 10.69 -4.25
CA PHE A 91 -5.87 10.96 -5.17
C PHE A 91 -4.61 11.41 -4.42
N LEU A 92 -4.73 12.36 -3.49
CA LEU A 92 -3.55 12.80 -2.72
C LEU A 92 -2.95 11.66 -1.89
N ARG A 93 -3.79 10.75 -1.38
CA ARG A 93 -3.34 9.56 -0.65
C ARG A 93 -2.63 8.55 -1.55
N SER A 94 -3.13 8.28 -2.76
CA SER A 94 -2.44 7.40 -3.72
C SER A 94 -1.09 7.97 -4.13
N GLN A 95 -1.01 9.29 -4.36
CA GLN A 95 0.26 9.98 -4.65
C GLN A 95 1.24 9.91 -3.48
N PHE A 96 0.76 10.07 -2.25
CA PHE A 96 1.59 9.93 -1.05
C PHE A 96 2.15 8.51 -0.90
N TYR A 97 1.34 7.48 -1.12
CA TYR A 97 1.82 6.09 -1.10
C TYR A 97 2.83 5.83 -2.20
N CYS A 98 2.61 6.34 -3.42
CA CYS A 98 3.58 6.25 -4.50
C CYS A 98 4.94 6.88 -4.13
N ALA A 99 4.92 8.07 -3.53
CA ALA A 99 6.15 8.74 -3.09
C ALA A 99 6.91 7.94 -2.01
N LEU A 100 6.20 7.37 -1.03
CA LEU A 100 6.81 6.51 -0.02
C LEU A 100 7.39 5.23 -0.64
N GLN A 101 6.69 4.61 -1.59
CA GLN A 101 7.17 3.44 -2.32
C GLN A 101 8.48 3.73 -3.08
N SER A 102 8.59 4.88 -3.73
CA SER A 102 9.84 5.30 -4.38
C SER A 102 10.98 5.44 -3.38
N LEU A 103 10.73 6.05 -2.22
CA LEU A 103 11.75 6.16 -1.16
C LEU A 103 12.21 4.79 -0.63
N LEU A 104 11.28 3.83 -0.48
CA LEU A 104 11.60 2.47 -0.06
C LEU A 104 12.43 1.73 -1.10
N LEU A 105 12.12 1.88 -2.39
CA LEU A 105 12.92 1.31 -3.47
C LEU A 105 14.34 1.88 -3.48
N GLU A 106 14.48 3.19 -3.31
CA GLU A 106 15.78 3.87 -3.36
C GLU A 106 16.67 3.56 -2.15
N ASN A 107 16.10 3.38 -0.95
CA ASN A 107 16.86 3.36 0.31
C ASN A 107 16.71 2.08 1.14
N GLY A 108 15.59 1.37 0.98
CA GLY A 108 15.22 0.22 1.80
C GLY A 108 15.39 -1.13 1.11
N MET A 109 15.49 -1.16 -0.23
CA MET A 109 15.48 -2.40 -1.02
C MET A 109 16.74 -2.60 -1.89
N GLY A 110 17.76 -1.77 -1.67
CA GLY A 110 19.10 -1.90 -2.30
C GLY A 110 20.11 -2.67 -1.45
#